data_AF-A0A6J4XEY0-F1
#
_entry.id   AF-A0A6J4XEY0-F1
#
_cell.length_a   1.000
_cell.length_b   1.000
_cell.length_c   1.000
_cell.angle_alpha   90.00
_cell.angle_beta   90.00
_cell.angle_gamma   90.00
#
_symmetry.space_group_name_H-M   'P 1'
#
loop_
_entity.id
_entity.type
_entity.pdbx_description
1 polymer ?
#
loop_
_entity_poly.entity_id
_entity_poly.type
_entity_poly.pdbx_seq_one_letter_code
_entity_poly.pdbx_strand_id
1 'polypeptide(L)' 'MAIGDKILADTFVVTLDYLVDDTGKAAEIKDKAMLQRIVEIEALEQEDKKTIVQVIDSPLKDTKAKKAYAAH' A
#
# COMPACT_ATOMS: atom_id res chain seq x y z
N MET A 1 -10.27 -20.07 -8.00
CA MET A 1 -10.51 -18.62 -7.83
C MET A 1 -11.92 -18.33 -8.34
N ALA A 2 -12.85 -17.89 -7.48
CA ALA A 2 -14.23 -17.64 -7.88
C ALA A 2 -14.34 -16.25 -8.54
N ILE A 3 -15.08 -16.15 -9.64
CA ILE A 3 -15.35 -14.87 -10.34
C ILE A 3 -16.01 -13.85 -9.38
N GLY A 4 -16.79 -14.34 -8.40
CA GLY A 4 -17.45 -13.52 -7.39
C GLY A 4 -16.49 -12.66 -6.55
N ASP A 5 -15.36 -13.24 -6.12
CA ASP A 5 -14.42 -12.54 -5.22
C ASP A 5 -13.79 -11.33 -5.93
N LYS A 6 -13.47 -11.47 -7.22
CA LYS A 6 -12.95 -10.36 -8.04
C LYS A 6 -13.97 -9.23 -8.17
N ILE A 7 -15.22 -9.55 -8.45
CA ILE A 7 -16.31 -8.56 -8.57
C ILE A 7 -16.49 -7.80 -7.26
N LEU A 8 -16.46 -8.49 -6.12
CA LEU A 8 -16.57 -7.87 -4.81
C LEU A 8 -15.36 -6.96 -4.52
N ALA A 9 -14.14 -7.40 -4.82
CA ALA A 9 -12.93 -6.61 -4.65
C ALA A 9 -12.98 -5.32 -5.50
N ASP A 10 -13.45 -5.43 -6.75
CA ASP A 10 -13.70 -4.28 -7.63
C ASP A 10 -14.76 -3.33 -7.05
N THR A 11 -15.89 -3.88 -6.57
CA THR A 11 -17.01 -3.09 -6.01
C THR A 11 -16.60 -2.30 -4.76
N PHE A 12 -15.81 -2.92 -3.88
CA PHE A 12 -15.34 -2.27 -2.65
C PHE A 12 -14.03 -1.48 -2.84
N VAL A 13 -13.47 -1.48 -4.06
CA VAL A 13 -12.19 -0.81 -4.39
C VAL A 13 -11.04 -1.26 -3.47
N VAL A 14 -11.06 -2.54 -3.08
CA VAL A 14 -10.03 -3.16 -2.24
C VAL A 14 -9.23 -4.20 -3.00
N THR A 15 -7.97 -4.41 -2.67
CA THR A 15 -7.18 -5.50 -3.27
C THR A 15 -7.84 -6.86 -3.00
N LEU A 16 -7.68 -7.80 -3.93
CA LEU A 16 -8.27 -9.13 -3.77
C LEU A 16 -7.68 -9.83 -2.54
N ASP A 17 -6.38 -9.70 -2.33
CA ASP A 17 -5.69 -10.27 -1.17
C ASP A 17 -6.26 -9.73 0.14
N TYR A 18 -6.59 -8.43 0.21
CA TYR A 18 -7.28 -7.84 1.35
C TYR A 18 -8.70 -8.38 1.54
N LEU A 19 -9.43 -8.62 0.46
CA LEU A 19 -10.79 -9.15 0.54
C LEU A 19 -10.84 -10.58 1.08
N VAL A 20 -9.86 -11.41 0.71
CA VAL A 20 -9.84 -12.84 1.06
C VAL A 20 -9.02 -13.16 2.32
N ASP A 21 -8.38 -12.16 2.94
CA ASP A 21 -7.63 -12.34 4.19
C ASP A 21 -8.58 -12.56 5.38
N ASP A 22 -8.79 -13.82 5.71
CA ASP A 22 -9.61 -14.27 6.85
C ASP A 22 -8.86 -14.17 8.19
N THR A 23 -7.55 -13.94 8.16
CA THR A 23 -6.70 -13.81 9.36
C THR A 23 -6.51 -12.37 9.81
N GLY A 24 -6.76 -11.40 8.90
CA GLY A 24 -6.48 -9.98 9.08
C GLY A 24 -4.98 -9.67 9.27
N LYS A 25 -4.10 -10.60 8.90
CA LYS A 25 -2.64 -10.55 9.11
C LYS A 25 -1.83 -10.75 7.83
N ALA A 26 -2.48 -11.11 6.72
CA ALA A 26 -1.80 -11.47 5.48
C ALA A 26 -1.82 -10.32 4.44
N ALA A 27 -2.85 -9.49 4.44
CA ALA A 27 -3.00 -8.43 3.44
C ALA A 27 -2.66 -7.05 3.99
N GLU A 28 -1.49 -6.53 3.60
CA GLU A 28 -1.00 -5.23 4.07
C GLU A 28 -1.60 -4.03 3.31
N ILE A 29 -2.05 -4.23 2.06
CA ILE A 29 -2.50 -3.13 1.19
C ILE A 29 -3.99 -3.30 0.88
N LYS A 30 -4.83 -2.52 1.55
CA LYS A 30 -6.28 -2.48 1.29
C LYS A 30 -6.63 -1.79 -0.02
N ASP A 31 -6.07 -0.60 -0.26
CA ASP A 31 -6.50 0.30 -1.33
C ASP A 31 -5.89 -0.09 -2.69
N LYS A 32 -6.72 -0.27 -3.72
CA LYS A 32 -6.25 -0.65 -5.07
C LYS A 32 -5.36 0.40 -5.71
N ALA A 33 -5.66 1.68 -5.53
CA ALA A 33 -4.87 2.74 -6.14
C ALA A 33 -3.48 2.83 -5.49
N MET A 34 -3.36 2.53 -4.20
CA MET A 34 -2.06 2.42 -3.53
C MET A 34 -1.25 1.24 -4.04
N LEU A 35 -1.88 0.07 -4.21
CA LEU A 35 -1.19 -1.07 -4.84
C LEU A 35 -0.70 -0.73 -6.25
N GLN A 36 -1.55 -0.10 -7.06
CA GLN A 36 -1.22 0.31 -8.41
C GLN A 36 -0.03 1.28 -8.46
N ARG A 37 0.00 2.28 -7.56
CA ARG A 37 1.15 3.20 -7.45
C ARG A 37 2.44 2.47 -7.11
N ILE A 38 2.41 1.48 -6.21
CA ILE A 38 3.59 0.68 -5.86
C ILE A 38 4.08 -0.09 -7.08
N VAL A 39 3.17 -0.74 -7.84
CA VAL A 39 3.51 -1.45 -9.08
C VAL A 39 4.13 -0.51 -10.11
N GLU A 40 3.57 0.69 -10.28
CA GLU A 40 4.11 1.72 -11.18
C GLU A 40 5.51 2.17 -10.76
N ILE A 41 5.73 2.43 -9.47
CA ILE A 41 7.04 2.84 -8.93
C ILE A 41 8.08 1.74 -9.12
N GLU A 42 7.70 0.47 -8.94
CA GLU A 42 8.59 -0.68 -9.15
C GLU A 42 9.04 -0.82 -10.61
N ALA A 43 8.22 -0.38 -11.57
CA ALA A 43 8.50 -0.43 -13.00
C ALA A 43 9.34 0.76 -13.53
N LEU A 44 9.65 1.76 -12.70
CA LEU A 44 10.45 2.92 -13.10
C LEU A 44 11.95 2.60 -13.19
N GLU A 45 12.65 3.40 -14.00
CA GLU A 45 14.11 3.44 -14.02
C GLU A 45 14.68 3.81 -12.63
N GLN A 46 15.88 3.32 -12.35
CA GLN A 46 16.45 3.36 -10.99
C GLN A 46 16.54 4.78 -10.39
N GLU A 47 16.85 5.78 -11.22
CA GLU A 47 16.98 7.17 -10.77
C GLU A 47 15.63 7.79 -10.36
N ASP A 48 14.61 7.61 -11.17
CA ASP A 48 13.25 8.11 -10.89
C ASP A 48 12.64 7.37 -9.69
N LYS A 49 12.81 6.05 -9.63
CA LYS A 49 12.38 5.22 -8.50
C LYS A 49 13.02 5.71 -7.20
N LYS A 50 14.34 5.95 -7.21
CA LYS A 50 15.08 6.45 -6.04
C LYS A 50 14.54 7.80 -5.57
N THR A 51 14.29 8.71 -6.49
CA THR A 51 13.75 10.05 -6.19
C THR A 51 12.39 9.95 -5.52
N ILE A 52 11.48 9.16 -6.07
CA ILE A 52 10.12 8.98 -5.52
C ILE A 52 10.16 8.35 -4.13
N VAL A 53 10.96 7.29 -3.95
CA VAL A 53 11.10 6.63 -2.64
C VAL A 53 11.62 7.60 -1.58
N GLN A 54 12.59 8.46 -1.91
CA GLN A 54 13.09 9.47 -0.99
C GLN A 54 12.02 10.48 -0.58
N VAL A 55 11.19 10.93 -1.52
CA VAL A 55 10.08 11.85 -1.25
C VAL A 55 9.02 11.20 -0.35
N ILE A 56 8.72 9.91 -0.54
CA ILE A 56 7.78 9.15 0.31
C ILE A 56 8.37 8.92 1.72
N ASP A 57 9.67 8.62 1.81
CA ASP A 57 10.34 8.33 3.08
C ASP A 57 10.34 9.50 4.05
N SER A 58 10.46 10.73 3.54
CA SER A 58 10.52 11.93 4.39
C SER A 58 9.29 12.09 5.30
N PRO A 59 8.05 12.20 4.78
CA PRO A 59 6.87 12.32 5.64
C PRO A 59 6.60 11.08 6.50
N LEU A 60 7.02 9.88 6.07
CA LEU A 60 6.93 8.67 6.88
C LEU A 60 7.82 8.75 8.12
N LYS A 61 9.08 9.18 7.94
CA LYS A 61 10.03 9.39 9.05
C LYS A 61 9.52 10.47 10.00
N ASP A 62 9.04 11.59 9.46
CA ASP A 62 8.51 12.69 10.27
C ASP A 62 7.31 12.26 11.11
N THR A 63 6.40 11.48 10.53
CA THR A 63 5.23 10.95 11.25
C THR A 63 5.64 9.98 12.35
N LYS A 64 6.62 9.10 12.09
CA LYS A 64 7.16 8.17 13.10
C LYS A 64 7.84 8.93 14.24
N ALA A 65 8.63 9.95 13.93
CA ALA A 65 9.28 10.79 14.94
C ALA A 65 8.24 11.50 15.82
N LYS A 66 7.22 12.14 15.22
CA LYS A 66 6.13 12.79 15.97
C LYS A 66 5.42 11.81 16.92
N LYS A 67 5.14 10.59 16.47
CA LYS A 67 4.53 9.55 17.32
C LYS A 67 5.43 9.14 18.49
N ALA A 68 6.73 8.99 18.25
CA ALA A 68 7.69 8.64 19.30
C ALA A 68 7.80 9.74 20.36
N TYR A 69 7.86 11.02 19.95
CA TYR A 69 7.92 12.15 20.89
C TYR A 69 6.60 12.41 21.62
N ALA A 70 5.44 12.06 21.03
CA ALA A 70 4.14 12.20 21.69
C ALA A 70 3.82 11.06 22.69
N ALA A 71 4.58 9.97 22.65
CA ALA A 71 4.46 8.84 23.58
C ALA A 71 5.36 8.98 24.83
N HIS A 72 6.09 10.08 24.93
CA HIS A 72 6.93 10.48 26.07
C HIS A 72 6.38 11.75 26.71
#